data_AF-A0AAW6EGJ8-F1
#
_entry.id   AF-A0AAW6EGJ8-F1
#
_cell.length_a   1.000
_cell.length_b   1.000
_cell.length_c   1.000
_cell.angle_alpha   90.00
_cell.angle_beta   90.00
_cell.angle_gamma   90.00
#
_symmetry.space_group_name_H-M   'P 1'
#
loop_
_entity.id
_entity.type
_entity.pdbx_description
1 polymer ?
#
loop_
_entity_poly.entity_id
_entity_poly.type
_entity_poly.pdbx_seq_one_letter_code
_entity_poly.pdbx_strand_id
1 'polypeptide(L)'
;MNNAIYEVINNGENSYYYTHHGGNCVTGPLRLDQAIEYAQHNDIALDKAFEAITYSNEFMTAKKSENVFEKINADELPLYKRVFDQSNEISTYVTLDLDKNIYRYSENVNRYGSFAKDYKLDLSKVIEVAKQTVEECNVAYMNKPYEFTELIKRTDKKLDSLNKQRDDILRVVVVEPNKPAYEKLLDCSESKLRAMQKVVDGYIEPLYGYISDPKALAWGNEEARICEMQPNRKFDGKQTICGTFFITGDNGEDSLSLTENQVKKYLEMFKKPDRFTEREIVEAFRCEVHFISFEELTPIQAPERAAAKPKPKGSPKR
;
A
#
# COMPACT_ATOMS: atom_id res chain seq x y z
N MET A 1 -8.53 20.11 -14.13
CA MET A 1 -7.80 19.80 -12.89
C MET A 1 -8.78 19.13 -11.94
N ASN A 2 -8.30 18.15 -11.20
CA ASN A 2 -9.07 17.38 -10.24
C ASN A 2 -9.41 18.24 -9.01
N ASN A 3 -10.50 17.91 -8.34
CA ASN A 3 -10.91 18.56 -7.10
C ASN A 3 -10.44 17.74 -5.89
N ALA A 4 -10.35 18.40 -4.74
CA ALA A 4 -9.85 17.75 -3.54
C ALA A 4 -10.42 18.32 -2.25
N ILE A 5 -10.39 17.47 -1.23
CA ILE A 5 -10.50 17.85 0.17
C ILE A 5 -9.09 17.88 0.76
N TYR A 6 -8.78 18.93 1.51
CA TYR A 6 -7.59 19.07 2.32
C TYR A 6 -7.96 19.09 3.79
N GLU A 7 -7.31 18.25 4.58
CA GLU A 7 -7.29 18.30 6.04
C GLU A 7 -5.92 18.81 6.48
N VAL A 8 -5.87 19.99 7.10
CA VAL A 8 -4.64 20.56 7.65
C VAL A 8 -4.70 20.43 9.16
N ILE A 9 -3.72 19.76 9.76
CA ILE A 9 -3.64 19.56 11.21
C ILE A 9 -2.44 20.36 11.72
N ASN A 10 -2.70 21.31 12.62
CA ASN A 10 -1.68 22.18 13.17
C ASN A 10 -2.08 22.60 14.59
N ASN A 11 -1.16 22.48 15.54
CA ASN A 11 -1.35 22.78 16.96
C ASN A 11 -2.55 22.04 17.60
N GLY A 12 -2.79 20.80 17.18
CA GLY A 12 -3.90 19.97 17.65
C GLY A 12 -5.28 20.33 17.09
N GLU A 13 -5.35 21.27 16.15
CA GLU A 13 -6.59 21.67 15.48
C GLU A 13 -6.63 21.15 14.03
N ASN A 14 -7.78 20.61 13.64
CA ASN A 14 -8.02 20.17 12.26
C ASN A 14 -8.84 21.24 11.53
N SER A 15 -8.32 21.70 10.40
CA SER A 15 -9.01 22.58 9.46
C SER A 15 -9.25 21.86 8.14
N TYR A 16 -10.44 22.06 7.57
CA TYR A 16 -10.88 21.38 6.35
C TYR A 16 -11.11 22.36 5.22
N TYR A 17 -10.65 22.01 4.02
CA TYR A 17 -10.74 22.86 2.85
C TYR A 17 -11.13 22.09 1.61
N TYR A 18 -11.94 22.71 0.76
CA TYR A 18 -12.26 22.25 -0.58
C TYR A 18 -11.45 23.03 -1.60
N THR A 19 -11.09 22.38 -2.70
CA THR A 19 -10.55 23.07 -3.88
C THR A 19 -11.17 22.52 -5.16
N HIS A 20 -11.58 23.42 -6.05
CA HIS A 20 -12.04 23.09 -7.39
C HIS A 20 -10.88 22.60 -8.29
N HIS A 21 -9.66 23.13 -8.08
CA HIS A 21 -8.50 22.89 -8.93
C HIS A 21 -7.23 22.65 -8.09
N GLY A 22 -7.16 21.48 -7.46
CA GLY A 22 -6.01 21.17 -6.60
C GLY A 22 -5.86 19.69 -6.22
N GLY A 23 -6.65 18.77 -6.78
CA GLY A 23 -6.46 17.33 -6.60
C GLY A 23 -5.22 16.80 -7.32
N ASN A 24 -4.05 17.12 -6.77
CA ASN A 24 -2.76 16.61 -7.23
C ASN A 24 -1.76 16.65 -6.06
N CYS A 25 -0.63 15.97 -6.25
CA CYS A 25 0.40 15.81 -5.24
C CYS A 25 1.31 17.04 -5.00
N VAL A 26 1.07 18.16 -5.70
CA VAL A 26 1.92 19.35 -5.70
C VAL A 26 1.25 20.54 -5.00
N THR A 27 -0.03 20.78 -5.28
CA THR A 27 -0.76 21.97 -4.81
C THR A 27 -0.69 22.09 -3.29
N GLY A 28 -1.12 21.07 -2.55
CA GLY A 28 -1.10 21.10 -1.08
C GLY A 28 0.27 21.42 -0.49
N PRO A 29 1.31 20.61 -0.76
CA PRO A 29 2.65 20.83 -0.20
C PRO A 29 3.23 22.21 -0.51
N LEU A 30 3.15 22.68 -1.76
CA LEU A 30 3.70 23.99 -2.11
C LEU A 30 2.91 25.14 -1.49
N ARG A 31 1.57 25.08 -1.49
CA ARG A 31 0.76 26.15 -0.90
C ARG A 31 0.88 26.17 0.62
N LEU A 32 1.12 25.03 1.26
CA LEU A 32 1.39 24.96 2.68
C LEU A 32 2.71 25.64 3.04
N ASP A 33 3.79 25.32 2.31
CA ASP A 33 5.10 25.93 2.49
C ASP A 33 5.02 27.47 2.37
N GLN A 34 4.33 27.96 1.34
CA GLN A 34 4.07 29.40 1.14
C GLN A 34 3.24 30.03 2.28
N ALA A 35 2.19 29.33 2.73
CA ALA A 35 1.36 29.81 3.83
C ALA A 35 2.12 29.87 5.15
N ILE A 36 3.01 28.91 5.42
CA ILE A 36 3.88 28.91 6.61
C ILE A 36 4.80 30.13 6.59
N GLU A 37 5.50 30.37 5.47
CA GLU A 37 6.39 31.52 5.32
C GLU A 37 5.63 32.85 5.49
N TYR A 38 4.45 32.96 4.86
CA TYR A 38 3.62 34.15 4.96
C TYR A 38 3.07 34.38 6.38
N ALA A 39 2.59 33.32 7.04
CA ALA A 39 2.09 33.37 8.41
C ALA A 39 3.16 33.86 9.39
N GLN A 40 4.39 33.32 9.28
CA GLN A 40 5.52 33.73 10.10
C GLN A 40 5.93 35.19 9.84
N HIS A 41 5.97 35.62 8.58
CA HIS A 41 6.40 36.97 8.22
C HIS A 41 5.41 38.05 8.67
N ASN A 42 4.11 37.73 8.67
CA ASN A 42 3.04 38.70 8.95
C ASN A 42 2.42 38.53 10.36
N ASP A 43 2.93 37.61 11.17
CA ASP A 43 2.41 37.29 12.51
C ASP A 43 0.90 36.99 12.50
N ILE A 44 0.48 36.12 11.58
CA ILE A 44 -0.91 35.66 11.48
C ILE A 44 -1.01 34.15 11.65
N ALA A 45 -2.20 33.67 12.00
CA ALA A 45 -2.46 32.24 12.10
C ALA A 45 -2.32 31.54 10.74
N LEU A 46 -1.79 30.32 10.75
CA LEU A 46 -1.53 29.52 9.54
C LEU A 46 -2.80 29.24 8.74
N ASP A 47 -3.92 28.95 9.41
CA ASP A 47 -5.20 28.72 8.75
C ASP A 47 -5.65 29.95 7.96
N LYS A 48 -5.42 31.16 8.49
CA LYS A 48 -5.67 32.43 7.79
C LYS A 48 -4.77 32.63 6.60
N ALA A 49 -3.48 32.33 6.72
CA ALA A 49 -2.54 32.39 5.59
C ALA A 49 -2.93 31.40 4.48
N PHE A 50 -3.28 30.17 4.85
CA PHE A 50 -3.66 29.11 3.93
C PHE A 50 -5.00 29.40 3.23
N GLU A 51 -5.98 30.00 3.93
CA GLU A 51 -7.25 30.48 3.36
C GLU A 51 -7.07 31.65 2.39
N ALA A 52 -6.05 32.49 2.59
CA ALA A 52 -5.84 33.71 1.82
C ALA A 52 -5.11 33.49 0.49
N ILE A 53 -4.47 32.34 0.29
CA ILE A 53 -3.63 32.12 -0.90
C ILE A 53 -4.46 31.94 -2.17
N THR A 54 -4.10 32.67 -3.23
CA THR A 54 -4.79 32.65 -4.53
C THR A 54 -4.05 31.79 -5.56
N TYR A 55 -4.73 31.46 -6.67
CA TYR A 55 -4.09 30.77 -7.79
C TYR A 55 -2.94 31.56 -8.40
N SER A 56 -3.00 32.91 -8.37
CA SER A 56 -1.95 33.83 -8.83
C SER A 56 -0.74 33.93 -7.90
N ASN A 57 -0.71 33.16 -6.81
CA ASN A 57 0.34 33.21 -5.78
C ASN A 57 0.35 34.53 -4.97
N GLU A 58 -0.81 35.15 -4.82
CA GLU A 58 -1.03 36.32 -3.98
C GLU A 58 -1.76 35.91 -2.70
N PHE A 59 -1.75 36.78 -1.68
CA PHE A 59 -2.48 36.58 -0.43
C PHE A 59 -3.56 37.64 -0.30
N MET A 60 -4.82 37.22 -0.38
CA MET A 60 -5.99 38.08 -0.36
C MET A 60 -6.95 37.68 0.77
N THR A 61 -7.31 38.64 1.62
CA THR A 61 -8.24 38.43 2.74
C THR A 61 -9.71 38.46 2.31
N ALA A 62 -10.03 39.00 1.13
CA ALA A 62 -11.38 39.02 0.60
C ALA A 62 -11.67 37.69 -0.12
N LYS A 63 -12.70 36.95 0.33
CA LYS A 63 -13.20 35.75 -0.35
C LYS A 63 -13.70 36.08 -1.75
N LYS A 64 -12.87 35.85 -2.77
CA LYS A 64 -13.28 35.81 -4.17
C LYS A 64 -13.07 34.40 -4.70
N SER A 65 -13.65 34.11 -5.87
CA SER A 65 -13.47 32.87 -6.65
C SER A 65 -12.02 32.56 -7.07
N GLU A 66 -11.03 33.30 -6.56
CA GLU A 66 -9.61 33.23 -6.89
C GLU A 66 -8.79 32.51 -5.81
N ASN A 67 -9.34 32.27 -4.63
CA ASN A 67 -8.67 31.54 -3.56
C ASN A 67 -8.51 30.06 -3.94
N VAL A 68 -7.38 29.46 -3.58
CA VAL A 68 -7.11 28.04 -3.86
C VAL A 68 -7.98 27.13 -2.98
N PHE A 69 -8.16 27.54 -1.71
CA PHE A 69 -8.80 26.76 -0.67
C PHE A 69 -10.04 27.47 -0.13
N GLU A 70 -11.16 26.77 -0.16
CA GLU A 70 -12.41 27.19 0.45
C GLU A 70 -12.63 26.42 1.75
N LYS A 71 -12.72 27.13 2.89
CA LYS A 71 -12.94 26.49 4.19
C LYS A 71 -14.28 25.75 4.24
N ILE A 72 -14.25 24.50 4.66
CA ILE A 72 -15.42 23.64 4.93
C ILE A 72 -15.63 23.57 6.44
N ASN A 73 -16.88 23.57 6.91
CA ASN A 73 -17.16 23.35 8.31
C ASN A 73 -17.05 21.85 8.68
N ALA A 74 -16.61 21.56 9.91
CA ALA A 74 -16.37 20.18 10.34
C ALA A 74 -17.63 19.29 10.32
N ASP A 75 -18.81 19.88 10.50
CA ASP A 75 -20.11 19.21 10.41
C ASP A 75 -20.50 18.83 8.97
N GLU A 76 -19.92 19.47 7.96
CA GLU A 76 -20.12 19.13 6.55
C GLU A 76 -19.18 18.01 6.08
N LEU A 77 -18.07 17.77 6.80
CA LEU A 77 -17.06 16.77 6.44
C LEU A 77 -17.62 15.35 6.17
N PRO A 78 -18.59 14.82 6.93
CA PRO A 78 -19.18 13.51 6.63
C PRO A 78 -19.84 13.43 5.25
N LEU A 79 -20.42 14.53 4.76
CA LEU A 79 -20.98 14.60 3.41
C LEU A 79 -19.86 14.55 2.37
N TYR A 80 -18.83 15.39 2.54
CA TYR A 80 -17.66 15.40 1.65
C TYR A 80 -16.95 14.05 1.58
N LYS A 81 -16.78 13.36 2.73
CA LYS A 81 -16.22 11.99 2.76
C LYS A 81 -17.10 11.00 2.02
N ARG A 82 -18.42 11.05 2.22
CA ARG A 82 -19.35 10.18 1.47
C ARG A 82 -19.25 10.42 -0.05
N VAL A 83 -19.18 11.68 -0.47
CA VAL A 83 -19.02 12.07 -1.89
C VAL A 83 -17.68 11.53 -2.44
N PHE A 84 -16.59 11.70 -1.68
CA PHE A 84 -15.30 11.08 -2.01
C PHE A 84 -15.38 9.55 -2.07
N ASP A 85 -16.10 8.88 -1.19
CA ASP A 85 -16.14 7.41 -1.20
C ASP A 85 -17.07 6.84 -2.28
N GLN A 86 -18.09 7.59 -2.73
CA GLN A 86 -19.24 7.00 -3.47
C GLN A 86 -19.53 7.62 -4.83
N SER A 87 -19.25 8.91 -5.06
CA SER A 87 -19.77 9.60 -6.26
C SER A 87 -18.72 9.95 -7.31
N ASN A 88 -17.42 9.73 -7.04
CA ASN A 88 -16.31 10.20 -7.90
C ASN A 88 -16.33 11.72 -8.18
N GLU A 89 -17.24 12.48 -7.55
CA GLU A 89 -17.30 13.93 -7.68
C GLU A 89 -16.18 14.60 -6.90
N ILE A 90 -15.57 13.91 -5.93
CA ILE A 90 -14.31 14.34 -5.31
C ILE A 90 -13.26 13.28 -5.63
N SER A 91 -12.20 13.72 -6.30
CA SER A 91 -11.16 12.81 -6.78
C SER A 91 -10.05 12.54 -5.77
N THR A 92 -9.81 13.44 -4.81
CA THR A 92 -8.64 13.35 -3.93
C THR A 92 -8.96 13.81 -2.51
N TYR A 93 -8.40 13.12 -1.54
CA TYR A 93 -8.34 13.54 -0.14
C TYR A 93 -6.87 13.64 0.28
N VAL A 94 -6.48 14.79 0.82
CA VAL A 94 -5.10 15.06 1.24
C VAL A 94 -5.07 15.48 2.70
N THR A 95 -4.26 14.82 3.51
CA THR A 95 -3.97 15.25 4.89
C THR A 95 -2.57 15.86 4.94
N LEU A 96 -2.48 17.07 5.48
CA LEU A 96 -1.27 17.81 5.78
C LEU A 96 -1.19 17.95 7.30
N ASP A 97 -0.60 16.95 7.97
CA ASP A 97 -0.45 16.92 9.43
C ASP A 97 0.93 17.46 9.82
N LEU A 98 0.97 18.72 10.23
CA LEU A 98 2.20 19.41 10.61
C LEU A 98 2.69 18.91 11.97
N ASP A 99 1.77 18.58 12.89
CA ASP A 99 2.09 18.14 14.23
C ASP A 99 2.86 16.81 14.23
N LYS A 100 2.50 15.91 13.32
CA LYS A 100 3.14 14.59 13.17
C LYS A 100 4.07 14.49 11.97
N ASN A 101 4.22 15.56 11.20
CA ASN A 101 4.96 15.56 9.93
C ASN A 101 4.45 14.51 8.94
N ILE A 102 3.13 14.34 8.81
CA ILE A 102 2.50 13.34 7.92
C ILE A 102 1.82 14.02 6.73
N TYR A 103 2.17 13.57 5.53
CA TYR A 103 1.44 13.79 4.30
C TYR A 103 0.68 12.52 3.94
N ARG A 104 -0.65 12.57 3.89
CA ARG A 104 -1.48 11.51 3.31
C ARG A 104 -2.08 11.98 2.00
N TYR A 105 -2.00 11.16 0.97
CA TYR A 105 -2.59 11.44 -0.33
C TYR A 105 -3.37 10.21 -0.80
N SER A 106 -4.69 10.38 -0.89
CA SER A 106 -5.60 9.33 -1.27
C SER A 106 -6.38 9.78 -2.50
N GLU A 107 -6.36 8.99 -3.57
CA GLU A 107 -7.18 9.18 -4.76
C GLU A 107 -8.38 8.25 -4.74
N ASN A 108 -9.50 8.72 -5.25
CA ASN A 108 -10.67 7.88 -5.40
C ASN A 108 -10.42 6.79 -6.45
N VAL A 109 -10.98 5.59 -6.21
CA VAL A 109 -10.98 4.50 -7.18
C VAL A 109 -11.84 4.92 -8.36
N ASN A 110 -11.23 5.10 -9.53
CA ASN A 110 -12.01 5.42 -10.73
C ASN A 110 -13.04 4.30 -11.03
N ARG A 111 -14.08 4.63 -11.80
CA ARG A 111 -15.13 3.72 -12.29
C ARG A 111 -14.63 2.37 -12.85
N TYR A 112 -13.36 2.28 -13.24
CA TYR A 112 -12.75 1.13 -13.88
C TYR A 112 -11.89 0.30 -12.92
N GLY A 113 -11.91 0.60 -11.62
CA GLY A 113 -11.20 -0.18 -10.60
C GLY A 113 -9.66 -0.10 -10.70
N SER A 114 -9.11 0.88 -11.42
CA SER A 114 -7.65 1.06 -11.47
C SER A 114 -7.16 1.89 -10.29
N PHE A 115 -6.19 1.29 -9.58
CA PHE A 115 -5.26 1.81 -8.57
C PHE A 115 -5.53 3.22 -8.04
N ALA A 116 -6.45 3.32 -7.07
CA ALA A 116 -6.41 4.45 -6.13
C ALA A 116 -5.02 4.52 -5.49
N LYS A 117 -4.34 5.67 -5.61
CA LYS A 117 -3.15 5.94 -4.81
C LYS A 117 -3.58 6.17 -3.37
N ASP A 118 -2.86 5.57 -2.43
CA ASP A 118 -2.98 5.88 -1.01
C ASP A 118 -1.57 5.83 -0.41
N TYR A 119 -0.95 6.99 -0.29
CA TYR A 119 0.40 7.12 0.25
C TYR A 119 0.38 7.91 1.56
N LYS A 120 1.23 7.48 2.47
CA LYS A 120 1.61 8.21 3.68
C LYS A 120 3.10 8.52 3.54
N LEU A 121 3.51 9.77 3.72
CA LEU A 121 4.91 10.18 3.57
C LEU A 121 5.24 11.25 4.60
N ASP A 122 6.52 11.52 4.82
CA ASP A 122 6.95 12.65 5.64
C ASP A 122 6.62 13.96 4.92
N LEU A 123 5.82 14.82 5.56
CA LEU A 123 5.34 16.06 4.95
C LEU A 123 6.48 16.97 4.52
N SER A 124 7.49 17.15 5.38
CA SER A 124 8.69 17.92 5.08
C SER A 124 9.43 17.39 3.85
N LYS A 125 9.52 16.06 3.70
CA LYS A 125 10.18 15.45 2.53
C LYS A 125 9.36 15.65 1.25
N VAL A 126 8.04 15.57 1.35
CA VAL A 126 7.13 15.85 0.23
C VAL A 126 7.27 17.30 -0.25
N ILE A 127 7.34 18.26 0.68
CA ILE A 127 7.56 19.68 0.37
C ILE A 127 8.92 19.86 -0.34
N GLU A 128 9.99 19.26 0.17
CA GLU A 128 11.32 19.30 -0.45
C GLU A 128 11.30 18.77 -1.89
N VAL A 129 10.68 17.60 -2.10
CA VAL A 129 10.53 16.98 -3.43
C VAL A 129 9.73 17.89 -4.37
N ALA A 130 8.65 18.50 -3.89
CA ALA A 130 7.85 19.42 -4.69
C ALA A 130 8.67 20.66 -5.11
N LYS A 131 9.37 21.32 -4.18
CA LYS A 131 10.23 22.48 -4.44
C LYS A 131 11.35 22.17 -5.42
N GLN A 132 12.08 21.07 -5.21
CA GLN A 132 13.13 20.62 -6.12
C GLN A 132 12.59 20.38 -7.54
N THR A 133 11.39 19.79 -7.64
CA THR A 133 10.78 19.52 -8.96
C THR A 133 10.34 20.80 -9.65
N VAL A 134 9.90 21.83 -8.91
CA VAL A 134 9.65 23.16 -9.45
C VAL A 134 10.92 23.75 -10.07
N GLU A 135 12.06 23.69 -9.38
CA GLU A 135 13.34 24.18 -9.90
C GLU A 135 13.75 23.44 -11.18
N GLU A 136 13.67 22.10 -11.18
CA GLU A 136 13.98 21.27 -12.35
C GLU A 136 13.07 21.60 -13.54
N CYS A 137 11.78 21.84 -13.30
CA CYS A 137 10.83 22.24 -14.34
C CYS A 137 11.14 23.64 -14.85
N ASN A 138 11.45 24.60 -13.98
CA ASN A 138 11.82 25.96 -14.38
C ASN A 138 13.06 25.96 -15.29
N VAL A 139 14.06 25.13 -14.98
CA VAL A 139 15.23 24.94 -15.85
C VAL A 139 14.86 24.26 -17.17
N ALA A 140 14.10 23.17 -17.12
CA ALA A 140 13.73 22.40 -18.32
C ALA A 140 12.83 23.17 -19.30
N TYR A 141 12.04 24.13 -18.79
CA TYR A 141 11.07 24.91 -19.54
C TYR A 141 11.40 26.41 -19.61
N MET A 142 12.62 26.83 -19.26
CA MET A 142 13.03 28.24 -19.22
C MET A 142 12.69 29.03 -20.51
N ASN A 143 12.76 28.37 -21.67
CA ASN A 143 12.47 28.95 -22.98
C ASN A 143 11.33 28.20 -23.73
N LYS A 144 10.43 27.54 -22.99
CA LYS A 144 9.32 26.75 -23.53
C LYS A 144 8.02 27.12 -22.81
N PRO A 145 6.84 26.88 -23.42
CA PRO A 145 5.60 27.00 -22.69
C PRO A 145 5.62 26.04 -21.48
N TYR A 146 5.37 26.58 -20.29
CA TYR A 146 5.35 25.78 -19.07
C TYR A 146 4.14 24.85 -19.05
N GLU A 147 4.36 23.57 -18.78
CA GLU A 147 3.28 22.58 -18.64
C GLU A 147 3.14 22.15 -17.18
N PHE A 148 2.13 22.68 -16.49
CA PHE A 148 1.86 22.31 -15.09
C PHE A 148 1.63 20.81 -14.90
N THR A 149 1.06 20.14 -15.91
CA THR A 149 0.91 18.69 -15.94
C THR A 149 2.25 17.95 -15.83
N GLU A 150 3.34 18.51 -16.37
CA GLU A 150 4.66 17.90 -16.28
C GLU A 150 5.22 18.00 -14.86
N LEU A 151 5.02 19.13 -14.18
CA LEU A 151 5.38 19.27 -12.76
C LEU A 151 4.70 18.19 -11.93
N ILE A 152 3.37 18.04 -12.10
CA ILE A 152 2.61 16.99 -11.40
C ILE A 152 3.20 15.61 -11.69
N LYS A 153 3.39 15.24 -12.96
CA LYS A 153 3.92 13.92 -13.34
C LYS A 153 5.29 13.62 -12.75
N ARG A 154 6.19 14.61 -12.73
CA ARG A 154 7.54 14.43 -12.20
C ARG A 154 7.53 14.29 -10.68
N THR A 155 6.78 15.14 -9.99
CA THR A 155 6.62 15.05 -8.53
C THR A 155 5.99 13.72 -8.16
N ASP A 156 4.91 13.33 -8.84
CA ASP A 156 4.21 12.07 -8.64
C ASP A 156 5.15 10.86 -8.73
N LYS A 157 5.97 10.78 -9.79
CA LYS A 157 6.97 9.72 -9.96
C LYS A 157 8.00 9.68 -8.81
N LYS A 158 8.43 10.84 -8.32
CA LYS A 158 9.39 10.93 -7.21
C LYS A 158 8.74 10.49 -5.89
N LEU A 159 7.50 10.88 -5.63
CA LEU A 159 6.75 10.47 -4.46
C LEU A 159 6.42 8.97 -4.48
N ASP A 160 6.08 8.41 -5.64
CA ASP A 160 5.92 6.96 -5.82
C ASP A 160 7.21 6.21 -5.46
N SER A 161 8.35 6.74 -5.90
CA SER A 161 9.66 6.17 -5.62
C SER A 161 9.99 6.25 -4.13
N LEU A 162 9.66 7.38 -3.48
CA LEU A 162 9.84 7.56 -2.05
C LEU A 162 8.95 6.61 -1.24
N ASN A 163 7.68 6.48 -1.62
CA ASN A 163 6.75 5.56 -0.94
C ASN A 163 7.18 4.10 -1.05
N LYS A 164 7.76 3.71 -2.19
CA LYS A 164 8.34 2.36 -2.39
C LYS A 164 9.56 2.06 -1.52
N GLN A 165 10.22 3.07 -0.97
CA GLN A 165 11.44 2.94 -0.17
C GLN A 165 11.18 2.95 1.33
N ARG A 166 9.92 3.13 1.75
CA ARG A 166 9.58 3.19 3.18
C ARG A 166 9.72 1.81 3.83
N ASP A 167 10.32 1.79 5.02
CA ASP A 167 10.53 0.55 5.78
C ASP A 167 9.23 -0.07 6.30
N ASP A 168 8.19 0.75 6.48
CA ASP A 168 6.85 0.32 6.88
C ASP A 168 5.93 0.01 5.69
N ILE A 169 6.49 -0.12 4.48
CA ILE A 169 5.80 -0.59 3.28
C ILE A 169 6.36 -1.94 2.84
N LEU A 170 5.48 -2.93 2.69
CA LEU A 170 5.83 -4.23 2.11
C LEU A 170 5.40 -4.27 0.64
N ARG A 171 6.38 -4.33 -0.27
CA ARG A 171 6.15 -4.44 -1.71
C ARG A 171 5.94 -5.91 -2.10
N VAL A 172 4.76 -6.23 -2.61
CA VAL A 172 4.33 -7.59 -2.95
C VAL A 172 3.79 -7.68 -4.37
N VAL A 173 3.73 -8.89 -4.90
CA VAL A 173 2.94 -9.20 -6.10
C VAL A 173 1.73 -10.01 -5.68
N VAL A 174 0.53 -9.49 -5.96
CA VAL A 174 -0.75 -10.13 -5.65
C VAL A 174 -1.27 -10.87 -6.86
N VAL A 175 -1.80 -12.07 -6.66
CA VAL A 175 -2.37 -12.91 -7.69
C VAL A 175 -3.78 -13.30 -7.27
N GLU A 176 -4.78 -12.74 -7.93
CA GLU A 176 -6.19 -13.06 -7.72
C GLU A 176 -6.67 -14.12 -8.73
N PRO A 177 -7.69 -14.94 -8.37
CA PRO A 177 -8.31 -15.86 -9.31
C PRO A 177 -8.79 -15.13 -10.57
N ASN A 178 -8.56 -15.75 -11.74
CA ASN A 178 -9.01 -15.24 -13.04
C ASN A 178 -8.45 -13.86 -13.46
N LYS A 179 -7.50 -13.29 -12.72
CA LYS A 179 -6.88 -11.99 -13.03
C LYS A 179 -5.36 -12.10 -13.23
N PRO A 180 -4.75 -11.26 -14.10
CA PRO A 180 -3.31 -11.07 -14.11
C PRO A 180 -2.81 -10.59 -12.75
N ALA A 181 -1.58 -10.95 -12.40
CA ALA A 181 -0.94 -10.44 -11.20
C ALA A 181 -0.67 -8.93 -11.28
N TYR A 182 -0.60 -8.27 -10.13
CA TYR A 182 -0.27 -6.84 -10.01
C TYR A 182 0.61 -6.56 -8.79
N GLU A 183 1.36 -5.47 -8.88
CA GLU A 183 2.14 -4.94 -7.76
C GLU A 183 1.21 -4.29 -6.73
N LYS A 184 1.44 -4.57 -5.45
CA LYS A 184 0.77 -3.88 -4.35
C LYS A 184 1.79 -3.48 -3.28
N LEU A 185 1.62 -2.28 -2.75
CA LEU A 185 2.35 -1.79 -1.59
C LEU A 185 1.43 -1.93 -0.37
N LEU A 186 1.86 -2.66 0.65
CA LEU A 186 1.09 -2.88 1.86
C LEU A 186 1.59 -1.94 2.97
N ASP A 187 0.69 -1.13 3.53
CA ASP A 187 0.98 -0.33 4.73
C ASP A 187 1.09 -1.26 5.95
N CYS A 188 2.31 -1.39 6.45
CA CYS A 188 2.69 -2.22 7.60
C CYS A 188 2.93 -1.39 8.85
N SER A 189 2.60 -0.09 8.85
CA SER A 189 2.89 0.83 9.97
C SER A 189 2.22 0.42 11.29
N GLU A 190 1.08 -0.28 11.23
CA GLU A 190 0.44 -0.87 12.41
C GLU A 190 0.91 -2.31 12.67
N SER A 191 0.84 -3.19 11.66
CA SER A 191 1.21 -4.60 11.77
C SER A 191 1.39 -5.23 10.40
N LYS A 192 2.63 -5.67 10.10
CA LYS A 192 2.97 -6.40 8.87
C LYS A 192 2.09 -7.65 8.67
N LEU A 193 1.90 -8.44 9.72
CA LEU A 193 1.07 -9.65 9.66
C LEU A 193 -0.39 -9.33 9.30
N ARG A 194 -1.00 -8.33 9.94
CA ARG A 194 -2.38 -7.93 9.62
C ARG A 194 -2.49 -7.39 8.20
N ALA A 195 -1.49 -6.65 7.74
CA ALA A 195 -1.45 -6.14 6.36
C ALA A 195 -1.42 -7.29 5.34
N MET A 196 -0.62 -8.33 5.60
CA MET A 196 -0.55 -9.55 4.79
C MET A 196 -1.86 -10.36 4.82
N GLN A 197 -2.46 -10.56 5.99
CA GLN A 197 -3.74 -11.28 6.15
C GLN A 197 -4.89 -10.62 5.39
N LYS A 198 -4.94 -9.28 5.35
CA LYS A 198 -5.91 -8.53 4.55
C LYS A 198 -5.80 -8.79 3.05
N VAL A 199 -4.65 -9.22 2.53
CA VAL A 199 -4.47 -9.50 1.09
C VAL A 199 -5.24 -10.75 0.67
N VAL A 200 -5.28 -11.76 1.53
CA VAL A 200 -5.87 -13.08 1.23
C VAL A 200 -7.23 -13.29 1.89
N ASP A 201 -7.73 -12.28 2.61
CA ASP A 201 -8.98 -12.32 3.36
C ASP A 201 -9.04 -13.48 4.38
N GLY A 202 -7.99 -13.61 5.20
CA GLY A 202 -7.93 -14.65 6.22
C GLY A 202 -6.54 -14.87 6.82
N TYR A 203 -6.39 -15.97 7.55
CA TYR A 203 -5.08 -16.43 8.01
C TYR A 203 -4.21 -16.84 6.83
N ILE A 204 -2.91 -16.62 6.96
CA ILE A 204 -1.94 -16.85 5.89
C ILE A 204 -1.14 -18.12 6.16
N GLU A 205 -0.85 -18.87 5.10
CA GLU A 205 0.09 -19.98 5.13
C GLU A 205 1.15 -19.83 4.03
N PRO A 206 2.39 -20.30 4.25
CA PRO A 206 3.42 -20.33 3.23
C PRO A 206 3.21 -21.47 2.22
N LEU A 207 3.24 -21.15 0.93
CA LEU A 207 3.10 -22.11 -0.18
C LEU A 207 4.47 -22.69 -0.57
N TYR A 208 5.01 -23.57 0.29
CA TYR A 208 6.36 -24.11 0.14
C TYR A 208 6.60 -24.84 -1.18
N GLY A 209 7.69 -24.46 -1.85
CA GLY A 209 8.13 -25.03 -3.12
C GLY A 209 7.30 -24.61 -4.33
N TYR A 210 6.39 -23.64 -4.19
CA TYR A 210 5.66 -23.07 -5.33
C TYR A 210 6.56 -22.12 -6.12
N ILE A 211 7.28 -21.27 -5.40
CA ILE A 211 8.31 -20.39 -5.95
C ILE A 211 9.66 -21.10 -5.83
N SER A 212 10.38 -21.19 -6.94
CA SER A 212 11.72 -21.82 -7.00
C SER A 212 12.84 -20.90 -6.51
N ASP A 213 12.56 -19.61 -6.39
CA ASP A 213 13.51 -18.60 -5.92
C ASP A 213 13.65 -18.67 -4.40
N PRO A 214 14.83 -18.99 -3.85
CA PRO A 214 15.02 -19.09 -2.40
C PRO A 214 14.96 -17.74 -1.69
N LYS A 215 14.87 -16.62 -2.43
CA LYS A 215 14.73 -15.26 -1.86
C LYS A 215 13.30 -14.71 -1.99
N ALA A 216 12.32 -15.57 -2.23
CA ALA A 216 10.92 -15.21 -2.31
C ALA A 216 10.02 -16.33 -1.83
N LEU A 217 8.88 -15.95 -1.27
CA LEU A 217 7.89 -16.90 -0.75
C LEU A 217 6.49 -16.46 -1.18
N ALA A 218 5.67 -17.44 -1.57
CA ALA A 218 4.26 -17.23 -1.83
C ALA A 218 3.46 -17.54 -0.56
N TRP A 219 2.45 -16.73 -0.30
CA TRP A 219 1.55 -16.82 0.86
C TRP A 219 0.11 -16.92 0.36
N GLY A 220 -0.60 -17.96 0.81
CA GLY A 220 -2.01 -18.19 0.49
C GLY A 220 -2.91 -18.04 1.71
N ASN A 221 -4.22 -18.13 1.50
CA ASN A 221 -5.18 -18.25 2.60
C ASN A 221 -5.18 -19.69 3.14
N GLU A 222 -4.94 -19.86 4.44
CA GLU A 222 -4.85 -21.16 5.13
C GLU A 222 -6.14 -22.00 5.01
N GLU A 223 -7.29 -21.34 4.89
CA GLU A 223 -8.59 -21.99 4.84
C GLU A 223 -9.18 -22.03 3.41
N ALA A 224 -8.41 -21.61 2.39
CA ALA A 224 -8.93 -21.39 1.04
C ALA A 224 -9.74 -22.55 0.48
N ARG A 225 -9.28 -23.79 0.70
CA ARG A 225 -9.93 -25.00 0.19
C ARG A 225 -11.19 -25.36 0.97
N ILE A 226 -11.15 -25.23 2.30
CA ILE A 226 -12.29 -25.54 3.18
C ILE A 226 -13.41 -24.53 2.96
N CYS A 227 -13.04 -23.27 2.68
CA CYS A 227 -13.97 -22.19 2.35
C CYS A 227 -14.38 -22.17 0.86
N GLU A 228 -14.06 -23.22 0.09
CA GLU A 228 -14.38 -23.36 -1.34
C GLU A 228 -14.01 -22.13 -2.19
N MET A 229 -12.91 -21.45 -1.84
CA MET A 229 -12.44 -20.28 -2.59
C MET A 229 -12.04 -20.67 -4.02
N GLN A 230 -12.28 -19.78 -4.99
CA GLN A 230 -12.03 -20.09 -6.40
C GLN A 230 -10.59 -20.56 -6.67
N PRO A 231 -10.39 -21.62 -7.48
CA PRO A 231 -9.07 -22.01 -7.97
C PRO A 231 -8.35 -20.86 -8.67
N ASN A 232 -7.08 -20.67 -8.35
CA ASN A 232 -6.31 -19.51 -8.78
C ASN A 232 -5.18 -19.90 -9.74
N ARG A 233 -4.24 -20.75 -9.30
CA ARG A 233 -3.12 -21.23 -10.11
C ARG A 233 -2.84 -22.69 -9.86
N LYS A 234 -2.44 -23.39 -10.91
CA LYS A 234 -1.99 -24.78 -10.84
C LYS A 234 -0.65 -24.85 -10.10
N PHE A 235 -0.46 -25.94 -9.38
CA PHE A 235 0.78 -26.24 -8.69
C PHE A 235 1.25 -27.62 -9.13
N ASP A 236 2.20 -27.66 -10.07
CA ASP A 236 2.64 -28.91 -10.71
C ASP A 236 3.06 -29.97 -9.68
N GLY A 237 2.43 -31.14 -9.76
CA GLY A 237 2.67 -32.27 -8.85
C GLY A 237 2.10 -32.11 -7.44
N LYS A 238 1.35 -31.03 -7.17
CA LYS A 238 0.75 -30.68 -5.88
C LYS A 238 -0.71 -30.24 -6.07
N GLN A 239 -1.37 -29.90 -4.96
CA GLN A 239 -2.75 -29.41 -4.98
C GLN A 239 -2.83 -27.98 -5.51
N THR A 240 -3.88 -27.70 -6.29
CA THR A 240 -4.18 -26.37 -6.84
C THR A 240 -4.29 -25.31 -5.73
N ILE A 241 -3.72 -24.13 -5.98
CA ILE A 241 -3.85 -22.98 -5.08
C ILE A 241 -5.24 -22.38 -5.25
N CYS A 242 -5.96 -22.22 -4.13
CA CYS A 242 -7.31 -21.64 -4.08
C CYS A 242 -7.26 -20.26 -3.41
N GLY A 243 -8.17 -19.36 -3.81
CA GLY A 243 -8.22 -18.00 -3.28
C GLY A 243 -7.06 -17.11 -3.74
N THR A 244 -7.05 -15.86 -3.28
CA THR A 244 -5.95 -14.91 -3.54
C THR A 244 -4.68 -15.38 -2.84
N PHE A 245 -3.54 -15.28 -3.52
CA PHE A 245 -2.23 -15.44 -2.91
C PHE A 245 -1.33 -14.26 -3.29
N PHE A 246 -0.22 -14.08 -2.58
CA PHE A 246 0.74 -13.02 -2.88
C PHE A 246 2.17 -13.48 -2.63
N ILE A 247 3.13 -12.74 -3.18
CA ILE A 247 4.56 -13.07 -3.12
C ILE A 247 5.32 -11.95 -2.42
N THR A 248 6.16 -12.34 -1.46
CA THR A 248 7.08 -11.45 -0.75
C THR A 248 8.52 -11.81 -1.09
N GLY A 249 9.45 -10.89 -0.83
CA GLY A 249 10.84 -11.27 -0.61
C GLY A 249 10.95 -12.11 0.66
N ASP A 250 11.95 -12.97 0.72
CA ASP A 250 12.19 -13.85 1.85
C ASP A 250 13.68 -13.88 2.17
N ASN A 251 14.02 -13.75 3.45
CA ASN A 251 15.38 -13.96 3.97
C ASN A 251 15.46 -15.18 4.91
N GLY A 252 14.37 -15.95 5.04
CA GLY A 252 14.25 -17.12 5.91
C GLY A 252 13.78 -16.80 7.33
N GLU A 253 13.76 -15.51 7.71
CA GLU A 253 13.34 -15.06 9.05
C GLU A 253 12.08 -14.17 8.98
N ASP A 254 11.96 -13.34 7.95
CA ASP A 254 10.87 -12.36 7.80
C ASP A 254 10.53 -12.10 6.31
N SER A 255 9.30 -11.63 6.09
CA SER A 255 8.85 -11.16 4.78
C SER A 255 9.43 -9.77 4.48
N LEU A 256 10.10 -9.68 3.32
CA LEU A 256 10.74 -8.48 2.82
C LEU A 256 10.03 -7.94 1.58
N SER A 257 10.25 -6.67 1.29
CA SER A 257 9.82 -6.04 0.04
C SER A 257 10.51 -6.71 -1.15
N LEU A 258 9.74 -7.02 -2.19
CA LEU A 258 10.29 -7.52 -3.44
C LEU A 258 11.19 -6.47 -4.10
N THR A 259 12.33 -6.92 -4.63
CA THR A 259 13.16 -6.09 -5.51
C THR A 259 12.44 -5.80 -6.83
N GLU A 260 12.87 -4.75 -7.53
CA GLU A 260 12.33 -4.39 -8.86
C GLU A 260 12.38 -5.55 -9.85
N ASN A 261 13.49 -6.32 -9.82
CA ASN A 261 13.67 -7.48 -10.67
C ASN A 261 12.73 -8.63 -10.30
N GLN A 262 12.50 -8.87 -9.01
CA GLN A 262 11.55 -9.88 -8.56
C GLN A 262 10.12 -9.50 -8.91
N VAL A 263 9.71 -8.23 -8.75
CA VAL A 263 8.38 -7.78 -9.19
C VAL A 263 8.19 -8.02 -10.68
N LYS A 264 9.12 -7.58 -11.53
CA LYS A 264 9.04 -7.82 -12.98
C LYS A 264 8.94 -9.30 -13.33
N LYS A 265 9.75 -10.14 -12.67
CA LYS A 265 9.74 -11.59 -12.83
C LYS A 265 8.37 -12.19 -12.51
N TYR A 266 7.80 -11.86 -11.36
CA TYR A 266 6.53 -12.47 -10.92
C TYR A 266 5.32 -11.90 -11.65
N LEU A 267 5.34 -10.62 -12.04
CA LEU A 267 4.30 -10.07 -12.92
C LEU A 267 4.26 -10.77 -14.27
N GLU A 268 5.42 -11.05 -14.88
CA GLU A 268 5.45 -11.80 -16.15
C GLU A 268 5.06 -13.27 -15.95
N MET A 269 5.52 -13.91 -14.87
CA MET A 269 5.17 -15.29 -14.52
C MET A 269 3.65 -15.50 -14.40
N PHE A 270 2.94 -14.57 -13.78
CA PHE A 270 1.50 -14.67 -13.49
C PHE A 270 0.61 -13.77 -14.36
N LYS A 271 1.14 -13.35 -15.51
CA LYS A 271 0.45 -12.47 -16.46
C LYS A 271 -0.82 -13.07 -17.05
N LYS A 272 -0.83 -14.38 -17.30
CA LYS A 272 -1.98 -15.11 -17.81
C LYS A 272 -2.59 -15.94 -16.68
N PRO A 273 -3.89 -15.77 -16.38
CA PRO A 273 -4.59 -16.66 -15.46
C PRO A 273 -4.65 -18.09 -15.99
N ASP A 274 -4.55 -19.06 -15.08
CA ASP A 274 -4.79 -20.45 -15.42
C ASP A 274 -6.27 -20.72 -15.66
N ARG A 275 -6.55 -21.70 -16.52
CA ARG A 275 -7.92 -22.19 -16.74
C ARG A 275 -8.08 -23.54 -16.07
N PHE A 276 -9.25 -23.73 -15.47
CA PHE A 276 -9.64 -24.94 -14.78
C PHE A 276 -10.88 -25.54 -15.45
N THR A 277 -10.85 -26.85 -15.67
CA THR A 277 -12.02 -27.64 -16.05
C THR A 277 -12.91 -27.89 -14.84
N GLU A 278 -14.17 -28.27 -15.06
CA GLU A 278 -15.08 -28.65 -13.96
C GLU A 278 -14.49 -29.75 -13.08
N ARG A 279 -13.82 -30.74 -13.70
CA ARG A 279 -13.13 -31.81 -12.98
C ARG A 279 -12.01 -31.27 -12.09
N GLU A 280 -11.17 -30.38 -12.59
CA GLU A 280 -10.09 -29.78 -11.80
C GLU A 280 -10.62 -28.92 -10.65
N ILE A 281 -11.78 -28.28 -10.82
CA ILE A 281 -12.45 -27.53 -9.74
C ILE A 281 -12.93 -28.50 -8.65
N VAL A 282 -13.60 -29.60 -9.03
CA VAL A 282 -14.04 -30.62 -8.07
C VAL A 282 -12.84 -31.25 -7.34
N GLU A 283 -11.76 -31.57 -8.06
CA GLU A 283 -10.52 -32.10 -7.47
C GLU A 283 -9.85 -31.09 -6.53
N ALA A 284 -9.92 -29.78 -6.84
CA ALA A 284 -9.37 -28.72 -5.99
C ALA A 284 -10.03 -28.66 -4.60
N PHE A 285 -11.29 -29.09 -4.45
CA PHE A 285 -11.99 -29.14 -3.16
C PHE A 285 -12.12 -30.54 -2.57
N ARG A 286 -11.56 -31.55 -3.24
CA ARG A 286 -11.63 -32.93 -2.77
C ARG A 286 -10.87 -33.06 -1.44
N CYS A 287 -11.59 -33.54 -0.44
CA CYS A 287 -11.06 -33.96 0.85
C CYS A 287 -11.25 -35.48 0.98
N GLU A 288 -10.17 -36.21 1.27
CA GLU A 288 -10.21 -37.64 1.56
C GLU A 288 -9.88 -37.87 3.02
N VAL A 289 -10.79 -38.49 3.75
CA VAL A 289 -10.56 -38.90 5.13
C VAL A 289 -10.11 -40.36 5.09
N HIS A 290 -8.83 -40.60 5.37
CA HIS A 290 -8.30 -41.94 5.56
C HIS A 290 -8.38 -42.31 7.04
N PHE A 291 -9.22 -43.30 7.36
CA PHE A 291 -9.19 -43.93 8.67
C PHE A 291 -8.08 -44.97 8.66
N ILE A 292 -6.97 -44.68 9.34
CA ILE A 292 -5.90 -45.65 9.55
C ILE A 292 -6.19 -46.36 10.88
N SER A 293 -6.37 -47.67 10.83
CA SER A 293 -6.48 -48.49 12.03
C SER A 293 -5.11 -48.69 12.67
N PHE A 294 -5.06 -48.85 14.00
CA PHE A 294 -3.81 -49.11 14.72
C PHE A 294 -3.08 -50.36 14.23
N GLU A 295 -3.80 -51.29 13.60
CA GLU A 295 -3.31 -52.55 13.04
C GLU A 295 -2.58 -52.37 11.70
N GLU A 296 -2.81 -51.27 10.97
CA GLU A 296 -2.19 -50.97 9.68
C GLU A 296 -0.83 -50.23 9.81
N LEU A 297 -0.46 -49.81 11.01
CA LEU A 297 0.84 -49.23 11.31
C LEU A 297 1.91 -50.33 11.40
N THR A 298 2.56 -50.65 10.28
CA THR A 298 3.72 -51.55 10.30
C THR A 298 4.90 -50.93 11.08
N PRO A 299 5.63 -51.68 11.92
CA PRO A 299 6.72 -51.15 12.75
C PRO A 299 8.00 -50.96 11.92
N ILE A 300 8.05 -49.94 11.07
CA ILE A 300 9.30 -49.46 10.43
C ILE A 300 9.50 -47.93 10.62
N GLN A 301 8.56 -47.22 11.26
CA GLN A 301 8.66 -45.76 11.45
C GLN A 301 8.60 -45.31 12.92
N ALA A 302 9.13 -46.10 13.85
CA ALA A 302 9.46 -45.58 15.18
C ALA A 302 10.83 -44.88 15.09
N PRO A 303 10.95 -43.57 15.41
CA PRO A 303 12.27 -42.96 15.54
C PRO A 303 13.04 -43.72 16.62
N GLU A 304 14.32 -44.05 16.33
CA GLU A 304 15.21 -44.66 17.32
C GLU A 304 15.09 -43.89 18.64
N ARG A 305 14.64 -44.58 19.69
CA ARG A 305 14.61 -44.02 21.04
C ARG A 305 15.99 -43.46 21.32
N ALA A 306 16.07 -42.15 21.56
CA ALA A 306 17.27 -41.47 21.99
C ALA A 306 17.95 -42.31 23.06
N ALA A 307 19.17 -42.78 22.75
CA ALA A 307 19.97 -43.58 23.66
C ALA A 307 20.04 -42.86 25.01
N ALA A 308 19.53 -43.51 26.05
CA ALA A 308 19.59 -42.99 27.40
C ALA A 308 21.06 -42.74 27.76
N LYS A 309 21.38 -41.49 28.16
CA LYS A 309 22.71 -41.12 28.65
C LYS A 309 23.15 -42.13 29.72
N PRO A 310 24.38 -42.67 29.66
CA PRO A 310 24.85 -43.60 30.67
C PRO A 310 24.93 -42.92 32.03
N LYS A 311 24.39 -43.58 33.07
CA LYS A 311 24.47 -43.14 34.47
C LYS A 311 25.93 -42.93 34.88
N PRO A 312 26.25 -41.89 35.68
CA PRO A 312 27.61 -41.70 36.17
C PRO A 312 28.02 -42.89 37.03
N LYS A 313 29.13 -43.55 36.65
CA LYS A 313 29.77 -44.55 37.51
C LYS A 313 30.31 -43.82 38.73
N GLY A 314 29.78 -44.17 39.90
CA GLY A 314 30.30 -43.74 41.18
C GLY A 314 31.80 -44.05 41.27
N SER A 315 32.53 -43.08 41.80
CA SER A 315 33.92 -43.21 42.19
C SER A 315 34.08 -44.19 43.36
N PRO A 316 35.09 -45.07 43.32
CA PRO A 316 35.68 -45.61 44.53
C PRO A 316 37.11 -45.11 44.72
N LYS A 317 37.28 -44.42 45.84
CA LYS A 317 38.49 -44.21 46.66
C LYS A 317 39.75 -44.98 46.23
N ARG A 318 40.80 -44.26 45.84
CA ARG A 318 41.98 -43.93 46.66
C ARG A 318 42.87 -42.97 45.90
#